data_AF-A0A2N2F1Q0-F1
#
_entry.id   AF-A0A2N2F1Q0-F1
#
_cell.length_a   1.000
_cell.length_b   1.000
_cell.length_c   1.000
_cell.angle_alpha   90.00
_cell.angle_beta   90.00
_cell.angle_gamma   90.00
#
_symmetry.space_group_name_H-M   'P 1'
#
loop_
_entity.id
_entity.type
_entity.pdbx_description
1 polymer ?
#
loop_
_entity_poly.entity_id
_entity_poly.type
_entity_poly.pdbx_seq_one_letter_code
_entity_poly.pdbx_strand_id
1 'polypeptide(L)'
;MIKTFEYLSTAVIPAFLLFAVIFGAARKVRVYDSFVAGARDGLGLIAKIFPYILAVLVAVRTFQASGAFEILQKAFSKTLGALSIPAEALGVALVKPLSGSASLAVFADVLKNTGADSLPSLMSAVIMGSAETTFYVLAVYLGAVGIKKTKYLVPVCVMSDAIGIVVAIITAKLFFK
;
A
#
# COMPACT_ATOMS: atom_id res chain seq x y z
N MET A 1 15.31 21.66 -5.07
CA MET A 1 15.37 20.24 -5.49
C MET A 1 14.07 19.50 -5.21
N ILE A 2 13.59 19.43 -3.96
CA ILE A 2 12.33 18.74 -3.60
C ILE A 2 11.11 19.29 -4.37
N LYS A 3 10.90 20.62 -4.37
CA LYS A 3 9.79 21.25 -5.11
C LYS A 3 9.78 20.96 -6.61
N THR A 4 10.96 20.87 -7.23
CA THR A 4 11.09 20.55 -8.66
C THR A 4 10.71 19.09 -8.93
N PHE A 5 11.12 18.18 -8.05
CA PHE A 5 10.79 16.76 -8.15
C PHE A 5 9.30 16.49 -7.90
N GLU A 6 8.71 17.22 -6.96
CA GLU A 6 7.28 17.19 -6.66
C GLU A 6 6.44 17.72 -7.83
N TYR A 7 6.87 18.83 -8.46
CA TYR A 7 6.23 19.34 -9.66
C TYR A 7 6.31 18.34 -10.82
N LEU A 8 7.48 17.73 -11.03
CA LEU A 8 7.65 16.72 -12.07
C LEU A 8 6.75 15.50 -11.83
N SER A 9 6.72 15.00 -10.58
CA SER A 9 5.92 13.83 -10.18
C SER A 9 4.42 14.08 -10.34
N THR A 10 3.94 15.25 -9.94
CA THR A 10 2.53 15.63 -10.07
C THR A 10 2.13 15.89 -11.52
N ALA A 11 3.05 16.35 -12.37
CA ALA A 11 2.81 16.57 -13.79
C ALA A 11 2.66 15.26 -14.60
N VAL A 12 3.14 14.12 -14.10
CA VAL A 12 3.07 12.83 -14.81
C VAL A 12 1.62 12.44 -15.12
N ILE A 13 0.69 12.59 -14.17
CA ILE A 13 -0.71 12.17 -14.36
C ILE A 13 -1.39 13.02 -15.46
N PRO A 14 -1.39 14.37 -15.39
CA PRO A 14 -1.91 15.20 -16.48
C PRO A 14 -1.22 14.96 -17.81
N ALA A 15 0.11 14.78 -17.83
CA ALA A 15 0.87 14.52 -19.05
C ALA A 15 0.45 13.19 -19.70
N PHE A 16 0.24 12.14 -18.91
CA PHE A 16 -0.25 10.85 -19.39
C PHE A 16 -1.66 10.95 -19.96
N LEU A 17 -2.56 11.70 -19.29
CA LEU A 17 -3.92 11.94 -19.81
C LEU A 17 -3.89 12.71 -21.13
N LEU A 18 -3.10 13.77 -21.22
CA LEU A 18 -2.88 14.53 -22.46
C LEU A 18 -2.33 13.64 -23.57
N PHE A 19 -1.32 12.82 -23.26
CA PHE A 19 -0.76 11.85 -24.19
C PHE A 19 -1.83 10.89 -24.71
N ALA A 20 -2.66 10.30 -23.85
CA ALA A 20 -3.72 9.38 -24.24
C ALA A 20 -4.75 10.05 -25.17
N VAL A 21 -5.15 11.29 -24.87
CA VAL A 21 -6.08 12.06 -25.70
C VAL A 21 -5.46 12.40 -27.06
N ILE A 22 -4.24 12.92 -27.10
CA ILE A 22 -3.53 13.25 -28.34
C ILE A 22 -3.31 12.00 -29.18
N PHE A 23 -2.89 10.89 -28.57
CA PHE A 23 -2.67 9.62 -29.25
C PHE A 23 -3.96 9.07 -29.85
N GLY A 24 -5.05 9.09 -29.09
CA GLY A 24 -6.37 8.67 -29.57
C GLY A 24 -6.87 9.54 -30.72
N ALA A 25 -6.71 10.86 -30.62
CA ALA A 25 -7.07 11.80 -31.68
C ALA A 25 -6.23 11.58 -32.95
N ALA A 26 -4.90 11.38 -32.82
CA ALA A 26 -4.00 11.09 -33.92
C ALA A 26 -4.34 9.77 -34.64
N ARG A 27 -4.86 8.78 -33.90
CA ARG A 27 -5.38 7.51 -34.44
C ARG A 27 -6.83 7.60 -34.93
N LYS A 28 -7.42 8.79 -34.96
CA LYS A 28 -8.83 9.03 -35.36
C LYS A 28 -9.85 8.23 -34.53
N VAL A 29 -9.52 7.97 -33.27
CA VAL A 29 -10.43 7.36 -32.29
C VAL A 29 -11.33 8.43 -31.70
N ARG A 30 -12.61 8.11 -31.50
CA ARG A 30 -13.55 8.98 -30.77
C ARG A 30 -13.25 8.90 -29.27
N VAL A 31 -12.24 9.67 -28.84
CA VAL A 31 -11.69 9.60 -27.47
C VAL A 31 -12.77 9.74 -26.39
N TYR A 32 -13.71 10.68 -26.57
CA TYR A 32 -14.80 10.88 -25.62
C TYR A 32 -15.72 9.66 -25.52
N ASP A 33 -16.17 9.12 -26.66
CA ASP A 33 -17.05 7.94 -26.68
C ASP A 33 -16.35 6.72 -26.05
N SER A 34 -15.08 6.50 -26.38
CA SER A 34 -14.27 5.42 -25.79
C SER A 34 -14.09 5.59 -24.28
N PHE A 35 -13.88 6.82 -23.80
CA PHE A 35 -13.79 7.11 -22.37
C PHE A 35 -15.12 6.81 -21.65
N VAL A 36 -16.24 7.27 -22.19
CA VAL A 36 -17.57 7.04 -21.58
C VAL A 36 -17.91 5.55 -21.56
N ALA A 37 -17.59 4.82 -22.64
CA ALA A 37 -17.75 3.37 -22.69
C ALA A 37 -16.92 2.67 -21.62
N GLY A 38 -15.63 2.99 -21.50
CA GLY A 38 -14.76 2.44 -20.47
C GLY A 38 -15.20 2.79 -19.05
N ALA A 39 -15.69 4.02 -18.81
CA ALA A 39 -16.24 4.43 -17.53
C ALA A 39 -17.49 3.62 -17.16
N ARG A 40 -18.36 3.33 -18.13
CA ARG A 40 -19.55 2.50 -17.93
C ARG A 40 -19.18 1.06 -17.58
N ASP A 41 -18.21 0.48 -18.27
CA ASP A 41 -17.71 -0.88 -17.98
C ASP A 41 -17.07 -0.94 -16.58
N GLY A 42 -16.41 0.13 -16.16
CA GLY A 42 -15.85 0.29 -14.82
C GLY A 42 -16.89 0.15 -13.70
N LEU A 43 -18.13 0.61 -13.90
CA LEU A 43 -19.20 0.46 -12.90
C LEU A 43 -19.50 -1.01 -12.60
N GLY A 44 -19.54 -1.85 -13.64
CA GLY A 44 -19.74 -3.30 -13.48
C GLY A 44 -18.58 -3.97 -12.74
N LEU A 45 -17.35 -3.52 -13.00
CA LEU A 45 -16.17 -3.99 -12.27
C LEU A 45 -16.24 -3.60 -10.79
N ILE A 46 -16.59 -2.36 -10.47
CA ILE A 46 -16.75 -1.87 -9.09
C ILE A 46 -17.74 -2.75 -8.33
N ALA A 47 -18.91 -3.03 -8.90
CA ALA A 47 -19.91 -3.89 -8.26
C ALA A 47 -19.39 -5.31 -7.96
N LYS A 48 -18.51 -5.86 -8.82
CA LYS A 48 -17.89 -7.18 -8.61
C LYS A 48 -16.82 -7.17 -7.52
N ILE A 49 -15.97 -6.15 -7.47
CA ILE A 49 -14.86 -6.08 -6.50
C ILE A 49 -15.29 -5.55 -5.13
N PHE A 50 -16.38 -4.78 -5.06
CA PHE A 50 -16.83 -4.11 -3.84
C PHE A 50 -17.01 -5.04 -2.64
N PRO A 51 -17.66 -6.22 -2.76
CA PRO A 51 -17.81 -7.14 -1.63
C PRO A 51 -16.47 -7.62 -1.07
N TYR A 52 -15.48 -7.87 -1.94
CA TYR A 52 -14.15 -8.32 -1.53
C TYR A 52 -13.39 -7.23 -0.78
N ILE A 53 -13.43 -5.99 -1.29
CA ILE A 53 -12.83 -4.83 -0.61
C ILE A 53 -13.49 -4.61 0.74
N LEU A 54 -14.83 -4.62 0.79
CA LEU A 54 -15.58 -4.42 2.04
C LEU A 54 -15.21 -5.47 3.08
N ALA A 55 -15.12 -6.75 2.69
CA ALA A 55 -14.74 -7.84 3.59
C ALA A 55 -13.34 -7.62 4.19
N VAL A 56 -12.35 -7.26 3.35
CA VAL A 56 -10.98 -6.97 3.83
C VAL A 56 -10.96 -5.74 4.74
N LEU A 57 -11.64 -4.65 4.38
CA LEU A 57 -11.68 -3.45 5.21
C LEU A 57 -12.31 -3.73 6.58
N VAL A 58 -13.45 -4.45 6.63
CA VAL A 58 -14.08 -4.85 7.89
C VAL A 58 -13.15 -5.75 8.69
N ALA A 59 -12.57 -6.79 8.09
CA ALA A 59 -11.66 -7.71 8.78
C ALA A 59 -10.47 -6.99 9.41
N VAL A 60 -9.84 -6.06 8.67
CA VAL A 60 -8.70 -5.28 9.18
C VAL A 60 -9.11 -4.37 10.32
N ARG A 61 -10.25 -3.68 10.22
CA ARG A 61 -10.74 -2.79 11.29
C ARG A 61 -11.13 -3.57 12.54
N THR A 62 -11.79 -4.71 12.39
CA THR A 62 -12.11 -5.61 13.51
C THR A 62 -10.84 -6.16 14.14
N PHE A 63 -9.84 -6.52 13.35
CA PHE A 63 -8.55 -6.99 13.84
C PHE A 63 -7.77 -5.92 14.62
N GLN A 64 -7.83 -4.67 14.18
CA GLN A 64 -7.24 -3.54 14.91
C GLN A 64 -8.00 -3.25 16.20
N ALA A 65 -9.34 -3.24 16.16
CA ALA A 65 -10.17 -2.95 17.32
C ALA A 65 -10.18 -4.06 18.39
N SER A 66 -9.79 -5.29 18.03
CA SER A 66 -9.83 -6.45 18.93
C SER A 66 -8.66 -6.52 19.92
N GLY A 67 -7.66 -5.65 19.82
CA GLY A 67 -6.46 -5.75 20.64
C GLY A 67 -5.42 -6.75 20.11
N ALA A 68 -5.72 -7.45 19.01
CA ALA A 68 -4.83 -8.48 18.45
C ALA A 68 -3.51 -7.90 17.95
N PHE A 69 -3.55 -6.66 17.46
CA PHE A 69 -2.39 -5.93 17.00
C PHE A 69 -1.39 -5.65 18.13
N GLU A 70 -1.88 -5.24 19.29
CA GLU A 70 -1.11 -4.96 20.50
C GLU A 70 -0.50 -6.25 21.06
N ILE A 71 -1.23 -7.37 20.98
CA ILE A 71 -0.71 -8.69 21.37
C ILE A 71 0.44 -9.10 20.45
N LEU A 72 0.29 -8.94 19.13
CA LEU A 72 1.37 -9.22 18.18
C LEU A 72 2.58 -8.32 18.43
N GLN A 73 2.38 -7.01 18.61
CA GLN A 73 3.48 -6.10 18.92
C GLN A 73 4.22 -6.54 20.19
N LYS A 74 3.50 -6.89 21.25
CA LYS A 74 4.12 -7.39 22.50
C LYS A 74 4.87 -8.71 22.28
N ALA A 75 4.29 -9.65 21.55
CA ALA A 75 4.94 -10.94 21.26
C ALA A 75 6.25 -10.77 20.48
N PHE A 76 6.27 -9.85 19.52
CA PHE A 76 7.42 -9.57 18.67
C PHE A 76 8.39 -8.53 19.28
N SER A 77 7.98 -7.78 20.31
CA SER A 77 8.81 -6.74 20.94
C SER A 77 10.20 -7.22 21.38
N LYS A 78 10.31 -8.44 21.90
CA LYS A 78 11.57 -9.00 22.41
C LYS A 78 12.55 -9.36 21.28
N THR A 79 12.06 -9.92 20.17
CA THR A 79 12.89 -10.25 19.00
C THR A 79 13.27 -8.99 18.22
N LEU A 80 12.37 -8.01 18.14
CA LEU A 80 12.66 -6.74 17.47
C LEU A 80 13.54 -5.79 18.29
N GLY A 81 13.47 -5.85 19.62
CA GLY A 81 14.40 -5.13 20.50
C GLY A 81 15.85 -5.57 20.26
N ALA A 82 16.09 -6.87 20.06
CA ALA A 82 17.42 -7.39 19.69
C ALA A 82 17.90 -6.89 18.31
N LEU A 83 16.96 -6.64 17.40
CA LEU A 83 17.23 -6.07 16.07
C LEU A 83 17.21 -4.54 16.06
N SER A 84 17.08 -3.86 17.22
CA SER A 84 16.90 -2.39 17.34
C SER A 84 15.92 -1.80 16.33
N ILE A 85 14.77 -2.45 16.16
CA ILE A 85 13.66 -1.95 15.35
C ILE A 85 12.68 -1.22 16.28
N PRO A 86 12.36 0.07 16.04
CA PRO A 86 11.40 0.81 16.84
C PRO A 86 10.00 0.18 16.78
N ALA A 87 9.27 0.20 17.89
CA ALA A 87 7.92 -0.36 17.97
C ALA A 87 6.94 0.37 17.04
N GLU A 88 7.16 1.66 16.82
CA GLU A 88 6.39 2.52 15.93
C GLU A 88 6.50 2.07 14.46
N ALA A 89 7.71 1.72 14.02
CA ALA A 89 7.96 1.22 12.67
C ALA A 89 7.38 -0.19 12.44
N LEU A 90 7.34 -1.02 13.50
CA LEU A 90 6.67 -2.33 13.46
C LEU A 90 5.16 -2.16 13.23
N GLY A 91 4.55 -1.15 13.84
CA GLY A 91 3.14 -0.85 13.63
C GLY A 91 2.81 -0.63 12.14
N VAL A 92 3.63 0.18 11.47
CA VAL A 92 3.50 0.42 10.02
C VAL A 92 3.74 -0.85 9.21
N ALA A 93 4.80 -1.61 9.54
CA ALA A 93 5.14 -2.87 8.88
C ALA A 93 4.01 -3.91 8.91
N LEU A 94 3.31 -4.04 10.04
CA LEU A 94 2.23 -5.00 10.19
C LEU A 94 0.94 -4.58 9.46
N VAL A 95 0.66 -3.27 9.41
CA VAL A 95 -0.55 -2.75 8.76
C VAL A 95 -0.38 -2.62 7.24
N LYS A 96 0.85 -2.41 6.75
CA LYS A 96 1.12 -2.15 5.33
C LYS A 96 0.60 -3.23 4.37
N PRO A 97 0.78 -4.54 4.61
CA PRO A 97 0.21 -5.60 3.76
C PRO A 97 -1.32 -5.64 3.74
N LEU A 98 -1.96 -5.09 4.79
CA LEU A 98 -3.41 -5.12 4.97
C LEU A 98 -4.10 -3.98 4.23
N SER A 99 -3.57 -2.75 4.37
CA SER A 99 -4.18 -1.56 3.77
C SER A 99 -3.23 -0.37 3.72
N GLY A 100 -3.16 0.28 2.56
CA GLY A 100 -2.33 1.45 2.32
C GLY A 100 -2.81 2.67 3.12
N SER A 101 -4.11 2.94 3.11
CA SER A 101 -4.70 4.08 3.83
C SER A 101 -4.61 3.90 5.35
N ALA A 102 -4.75 2.67 5.85
CA ALA A 102 -4.54 2.38 7.27
C ALA A 102 -3.06 2.54 7.65
N SER A 103 -2.14 2.04 6.84
CA SER A 103 -0.70 2.19 7.10
C SER A 103 -0.25 3.66 7.03
N LEU A 104 -0.86 4.46 6.17
CA LEU A 104 -0.59 5.89 6.07
C LEU A 104 -1.05 6.64 7.33
N ALA A 105 -2.20 6.27 7.90
CA ALA A 105 -2.68 6.84 9.16
C ALA A 105 -1.72 6.52 10.31
N VAL A 106 -1.31 5.26 10.44
CA VAL A 106 -0.32 4.84 11.45
C VAL A 106 1.01 5.59 11.24
N PHE A 107 1.49 5.68 10.00
CA PHE A 107 2.71 6.41 9.67
C PHE A 107 2.62 7.90 10.02
N ALA A 108 1.48 8.55 9.75
CA ALA A 108 1.27 9.95 10.13
C ALA A 108 1.34 10.14 11.66
N ASP A 109 0.86 9.18 12.43
CA ASP A 109 0.98 9.22 13.90
C ASP A 109 2.43 9.00 14.36
N VAL A 110 3.19 8.11 13.69
CA VAL A 110 4.65 7.98 13.93
C VAL A 110 5.36 9.32 13.70
N LEU A 111 5.09 9.98 12.57
CA LEU A 111 5.69 11.28 12.23
C LEU A 111 5.38 12.36 13.28
N LYS A 112 4.12 12.43 13.75
CA LYS A 112 3.71 13.38 14.79
C LYS A 112 4.39 13.12 16.12
N ASN A 113 4.54 11.85 16.50
CA ASN A 113 5.04 11.48 17.82
C ASN A 113 6.57 11.47 17.91
N THR A 114 7.26 11.13 16.82
CA THR A 114 8.72 10.93 16.81
C THR A 114 9.49 12.01 16.05
N GLY A 115 8.80 12.83 15.24
CA GLY A 115 9.42 13.83 14.37
C GLY A 115 9.94 13.23 13.06
N ALA A 116 9.87 14.00 11.98
CA ALA A 116 10.12 13.52 10.62
C ALA A 116 11.54 12.96 10.39
N ASP A 117 12.54 13.52 11.06
CA ASP A 117 13.95 13.13 10.90
C ASP A 117 14.38 11.99 11.84
N SER A 118 13.45 11.46 12.64
CA SER A 118 13.76 10.36 13.56
C SER A 118 13.88 9.03 12.84
N LEU A 119 14.71 8.13 13.37
CA LEU A 119 14.88 6.78 12.82
C LEU A 119 13.54 6.01 12.67
N PRO A 120 12.60 6.01 13.64
CA PRO A 120 11.29 5.38 13.46
C PRO A 120 10.50 5.95 12.28
N SER A 121 10.53 7.27 12.08
CA SER A 121 9.86 7.95 10.97
C SER A 121 10.49 7.62 9.62
N LEU A 122 11.81 7.67 9.51
CA LEU A 122 12.54 7.32 8.28
C LEU A 122 12.36 5.84 7.93
N MET A 123 12.46 4.94 8.91
CA MET A 123 12.18 3.51 8.72
C MET A 123 10.76 3.27 8.22
N SER A 124 9.77 3.92 8.85
CA SER A 124 8.37 3.81 8.45
C SER A 124 8.15 4.35 7.03
N ALA A 125 8.83 5.43 6.64
CA ALA A 125 8.75 5.98 5.29
C ALA A 125 9.30 5.00 4.23
N VAL A 126 10.42 4.33 4.51
CA VAL A 126 10.98 3.32 3.61
C VAL A 126 10.03 2.12 3.49
N ILE A 127 9.44 1.66 4.60
CA ILE A 127 8.43 0.58 4.59
C ILE A 127 7.22 0.97 3.74
N MET A 128 6.71 2.20 3.92
CA MET A 128 5.58 2.74 3.15
C MET A 128 5.85 2.72 1.64
N GLY A 129 7.09 2.96 1.21
CA GLY A 129 7.49 2.96 -0.20
C GLY A 129 7.91 1.59 -0.77
N SER A 130 8.21 0.60 0.06
CA SER A 130 8.87 -0.65 -0.38
C SER A 130 7.98 -1.89 -0.36
N ALA A 131 6.84 -1.86 0.34
CA ALA A 131 5.94 -3.00 0.46
C ALA A 131 4.60 -2.72 -0.22
N GLU A 132 3.88 -3.77 -0.61
CA GLU A 132 2.57 -3.66 -1.23
C GLU A 132 1.43 -3.74 -0.21
N THR A 133 0.20 -3.62 -0.69
CA THR A 133 -1.02 -3.86 0.10
C THR A 133 -1.62 -5.23 -0.26
N THR A 134 -0.85 -6.29 -0.01
CA THR A 134 -1.12 -7.65 -0.50
C THR A 134 -2.58 -8.08 -0.41
N PHE A 135 -3.21 -7.96 0.76
CA PHE A 135 -4.59 -8.47 0.92
C PHE A 135 -5.60 -7.66 0.13
N TYR A 136 -5.38 -6.35 0.00
CA TYR A 136 -6.21 -5.48 -0.83
C TYR A 136 -6.02 -5.79 -2.32
N VAL A 137 -4.77 -5.88 -2.79
CA VAL A 137 -4.45 -6.20 -4.19
C VAL A 137 -5.01 -7.57 -4.57
N LEU A 138 -4.84 -8.58 -3.72
CA LEU A 138 -5.40 -9.91 -3.94
C LEU A 138 -6.92 -9.88 -4.02
N ALA A 139 -7.60 -9.17 -3.11
CA ALA A 139 -9.06 -9.07 -3.12
C ALA A 139 -9.58 -8.41 -4.41
N VAL A 140 -8.95 -7.33 -4.85
CA VAL A 140 -9.35 -6.63 -6.08
C VAL A 140 -9.04 -7.46 -7.32
N TYR A 141 -7.82 -7.97 -7.44
CA TYR A 141 -7.37 -8.63 -8.67
C TYR A 141 -8.05 -9.99 -8.83
N LEU A 142 -8.08 -10.80 -7.77
CA LEU A 142 -8.76 -12.09 -7.83
C LEU A 142 -10.28 -11.93 -7.93
N GLY A 143 -10.85 -10.91 -7.28
CA GLY A 143 -12.28 -10.59 -7.40
C GLY A 143 -12.69 -10.15 -8.80
N ALA A 144 -11.85 -9.38 -9.49
CA ALA A 144 -12.09 -8.91 -10.85
C ALA A 144 -12.20 -10.05 -11.87
N VAL A 145 -11.35 -11.08 -11.72
CA VAL A 145 -11.30 -12.25 -12.62
C VAL A 145 -11.96 -13.52 -12.05
N GLY A 146 -12.53 -13.46 -10.84
CA GLY A 146 -13.27 -14.56 -10.22
C GLY A 146 -12.42 -15.75 -9.76
N ILE A 147 -11.12 -15.54 -9.49
CA ILE A 147 -10.22 -16.62 -9.04
C ILE A 147 -10.47 -16.94 -7.56
N LYS A 148 -10.76 -18.21 -7.26
CA LYS A 148 -10.99 -18.70 -5.89
C LYS A 148 -9.83 -19.52 -5.30
N LYS A 149 -8.92 -20.03 -6.15
CA LYS A 149 -7.81 -20.88 -5.72
C LYS A 149 -6.62 -20.03 -5.30
N THR A 150 -6.51 -19.73 -4.01
CA THR A 150 -5.49 -18.81 -3.46
C THR A 150 -4.39 -19.48 -2.63
N LYS A 151 -4.47 -20.82 -2.48
CA LYS A 151 -3.63 -21.61 -1.56
C LYS A 151 -2.14 -21.30 -1.61
N TYR A 152 -1.56 -21.16 -2.81
CA TYR A 152 -0.13 -20.88 -2.98
C TYR A 152 0.18 -19.40 -3.16
N LEU A 153 -0.80 -18.61 -3.58
CA LEU A 153 -0.62 -17.19 -3.88
C LEU A 153 -0.48 -16.37 -2.60
N VAL A 154 -1.38 -16.58 -1.62
CA VAL A 154 -1.37 -15.82 -0.36
C VAL A 154 -0.04 -16.01 0.39
N PRO A 155 0.47 -17.24 0.62
CA PRO A 155 1.75 -17.40 1.32
C PRO A 155 2.92 -16.75 0.59
N VAL A 156 2.97 -16.82 -0.75
CA VAL A 156 4.05 -16.20 -1.53
C VAL A 156 4.01 -14.67 -1.40
N CYS A 157 2.84 -14.05 -1.51
CA CYS A 157 2.72 -12.60 -1.35
C CYS A 157 3.07 -12.15 0.08
N VAL A 158 2.60 -12.87 1.10
CA VAL A 158 2.93 -12.56 2.51
C VAL A 158 4.42 -12.72 2.77
N MET A 159 5.06 -13.74 2.21
CA MET A 159 6.51 -13.94 2.32
C MET A 159 7.28 -12.82 1.61
N SER A 160 6.82 -12.41 0.42
CA SER A 160 7.41 -11.31 -0.34
C SER A 160 7.33 -9.99 0.44
N ASP A 161 6.18 -9.67 1.05
CA ASP A 161 6.02 -8.49 1.89
C ASP A 161 6.92 -8.56 3.13
N ALA A 162 7.00 -9.72 3.79
CA ALA A 162 7.87 -9.90 4.95
C ALA A 162 9.35 -9.65 4.59
N ILE A 163 9.82 -10.19 3.47
CA ILE A 163 11.17 -9.95 2.96
C ILE A 163 11.35 -8.46 2.62
N GLY A 164 10.40 -7.84 1.92
CA GLY A 164 10.44 -6.42 1.57
C GLY A 164 10.54 -5.51 2.79
N ILE A 165 9.77 -5.80 3.83
CA ILE A 165 9.82 -5.10 5.12
C ILE A 165 11.19 -5.28 5.79
N VAL A 166 11.73 -6.50 5.81
CA VAL A 166 13.06 -6.76 6.40
C VAL A 166 14.15 -5.99 5.63
N VAL A 167 14.11 -6.00 4.31
CA VAL A 167 15.06 -5.24 3.46
C VAL A 167 14.91 -3.74 3.67
N ALA A 168 13.67 -3.23 3.78
CA ALA A 168 13.40 -1.83 4.09
C ALA A 168 14.00 -1.42 5.44
N ILE A 169 13.81 -2.24 6.47
CA ILE A 169 14.38 -2.04 7.81
C ILE A 169 15.91 -2.02 7.76
N ILE A 170 16.53 -3.01 7.11
CA ILE A 170 17.99 -3.10 6.99
C ILE A 170 18.53 -1.86 6.26
N THR A 171 17.92 -1.49 5.14
CA THR A 171 18.34 -0.34 4.32
C THR A 171 18.22 0.95 5.12
N ALA A 172 17.09 1.17 5.81
CA ALA A 172 16.92 2.35 6.64
C ALA A 172 17.97 2.42 7.77
N LYS A 173 18.33 1.29 8.37
CA LYS A 173 19.42 1.21 9.37
C LYS A 173 20.83 1.32 8.79
N LEU A 174 21.04 1.13 7.49
CA LEU A 174 22.35 1.33 6.87
C LEU A 174 22.57 2.78 6.45
N PHE A 175 21.51 3.46 6.00
CA PHE A 175 21.59 4.82 5.46
C PHE A 175 21.32 5.92 6.49
N PHE A 176 20.50 5.66 7.51
CA PHE A 176 20.03 6.68 8.47
C PHE A 176 20.45 6.40 9.92
N LYS A 177 21.49 5.58 10.10
CA LYS A 177 22.04 5.20 11.40
C LYS A 177 23.35 5.91 11.67
#